data_AF-A0A1Z8S0R2-F1
#
_entry.id   AF-A0A1Z8S0R2-F1
#
_cell.length_a   1.000
_cell.length_b   1.000
_cell.length_c   1.000
_cell.angle_alpha   90.00
_cell.angle_beta   90.00
_cell.angle_gamma   90.00
#
_symmetry.space_group_name_H-M   'P 1'
#
loop_
_entity.id
_entity.type
_entity.pdbx_description
1 polymer ?
#
loop_
_entity_poly.entity_id
_entity_poly.type
_entity_poly.pdbx_seq_one_letter_code
_entity_poly.pdbx_strand_id
1 'polypeptide(L)'
;MKLSKLLNDYGMKVAAVAMLCQDPRVFEAMEQAGTPCPFEGKIGSDAKAQWNKYDIERPDYDKYVEKMDDRLKIDERIMKEEGILEENESLKTDINTVAKENKKLEKQIEKLEKMQLDLVKEADKKSQVTGVKLDEVVVEELPPYDVHEGFEEKKSKD
;
A
#
# COMPACT_ATOMS: atom_id res chain seq x y z
N MET A 1 42.49 -13.89 4.10
CA MET A 1 41.61 -14.70 4.99
C MET A 1 42.27 -15.28 6.26
N LYS A 2 43.60 -15.14 6.50
CA LYS A 2 44.21 -15.64 7.75
C LYS A 2 43.70 -14.93 9.02
N LEU A 3 43.39 -13.62 8.90
CA LEU A 3 42.93 -12.81 10.02
C LEU A 3 41.53 -13.21 10.53
N SER A 4 40.58 -13.47 9.61
CA SER A 4 39.22 -13.87 9.98
C SER A 4 39.20 -15.17 10.79
N LYS A 5 40.06 -16.14 10.44
CA LYS A 5 40.21 -17.38 11.21
C LYS A 5 40.70 -17.09 12.63
N LEU A 6 41.75 -16.27 12.77
CA LEU A 6 42.30 -15.90 14.07
C LEU A 6 41.26 -15.19 14.96
N LEU A 7 40.50 -14.23 14.40
CA LEU A 7 39.43 -13.53 15.13
C LEU A 7 38.34 -14.50 15.60
N ASN A 8 37.98 -15.48 14.76
CA ASN A 8 37.01 -16.51 15.14
C ASN A 8 37.53 -17.41 16.25
N ASP A 9 38.80 -17.81 16.19
CA ASP A 9 39.45 -18.65 17.21
C ASP A 9 39.55 -17.92 18.57
N TYR A 10 39.69 -16.59 18.57
CA TYR A 10 39.59 -15.74 19.78
C TYR A 10 38.16 -15.47 20.25
N GLY A 11 37.14 -16.09 19.64
CA GLY A 11 35.74 -15.94 20.03
C GLY A 11 35.03 -14.70 19.46
N MET A 12 35.71 -13.87 18.66
CA MET A 12 35.13 -12.67 18.02
C MET A 12 34.44 -13.03 16.69
N LYS A 13 33.41 -13.86 16.74
CA LYS A 13 32.74 -14.43 15.54
C LYS A 13 32.17 -13.37 14.60
N VAL A 14 31.48 -12.36 15.14
CA VAL A 14 30.86 -11.28 14.33
C VAL A 14 31.93 -10.44 13.65
N ALA A 15 33.04 -10.14 14.34
CA ALA A 15 34.16 -9.42 13.76
C ALA A 15 34.84 -10.23 12.64
N ALA A 16 35.02 -11.54 12.84
CA ALA A 16 35.56 -12.43 11.81
C ALA A 16 34.70 -12.42 10.53
N VAL A 17 33.38 -12.49 10.68
CA VAL A 17 32.42 -12.42 9.57
C VAL A 17 32.44 -11.05 8.90
N ALA A 18 32.44 -9.95 9.67
CA ALA A 18 32.52 -8.60 9.12
C ALA A 18 33.78 -8.37 8.28
N MET A 19 34.91 -8.98 8.68
CA MET A 19 36.15 -8.96 7.88
C MET A 19 36.04 -9.74 6.57
N LEU A 20 35.24 -10.81 6.54
CA LEU A 20 35.00 -11.58 5.30
C LEU A 20 34.04 -10.86 4.37
N CYS A 21 33.05 -10.16 4.92
CA CYS A 21 32.06 -9.38 4.20
C CYS A 21 32.64 -8.22 3.37
N GLN A 22 33.91 -7.85 3.59
CA GLN A 22 34.62 -6.89 2.73
C GLN A 22 34.87 -7.44 1.31
N ASP A 23 34.82 -8.77 1.12
CA ASP A 23 34.85 -9.37 -0.22
C ASP A 23 33.43 -9.33 -0.81
N PRO A 24 33.22 -8.67 -1.97
CA PRO A 24 31.89 -8.58 -2.60
C PRO A 24 31.24 -9.93 -2.85
N ARG A 25 32.03 -10.97 -3.12
CA ARG A 25 31.50 -12.32 -3.37
C ARG A 25 30.93 -12.93 -2.10
N VAL A 26 31.56 -12.66 -0.96
CA VAL A 26 31.07 -13.11 0.34
C VAL A 26 29.82 -12.31 0.71
N PHE A 27 29.83 -11.00 0.48
CA PHE A 27 28.67 -10.14 0.70
C PHE A 27 27.44 -10.62 -0.09
N GLU A 28 27.59 -10.81 -1.41
CA GLU A 28 26.53 -11.32 -2.29
C GLU A 28 26.01 -12.70 -1.83
N ALA A 29 26.91 -13.63 -1.49
CA ALA A 29 26.54 -14.97 -1.03
C ALA A 29 25.80 -14.94 0.31
N MET A 30 26.24 -14.09 1.23
CA MET A 30 25.61 -13.93 2.54
C MET A 30 24.22 -13.28 2.44
N GLU A 31 24.07 -12.29 1.57
CA GLU A 31 22.78 -11.66 1.29
C GLU A 31 21.80 -12.65 0.64
N GLN A 32 22.26 -13.45 -0.32
CA GLN A 32 21.47 -14.52 -0.95
C GLN A 32 21.07 -15.61 0.05
N ALA A 33 21.92 -15.91 1.02
CA ALA A 33 21.63 -16.87 2.09
C ALA A 33 20.66 -16.32 3.15
N GLY A 34 20.24 -15.04 3.06
CA GLY A 34 19.37 -14.41 4.05
C GLY A 34 20.06 -14.09 5.37
N THR A 35 21.40 -14.11 5.38
CA THR A 35 22.25 -13.82 6.54
C THR A 35 23.07 -12.57 6.25
N PRO A 36 22.46 -11.38 6.24
CA PRO A 36 23.12 -10.14 5.80
C PRO A 36 24.37 -9.83 6.63
N CYS A 37 25.36 -9.25 5.97
CA CYS A 37 26.64 -8.87 6.59
C CYS A 37 26.46 -7.85 7.72
N PRO A 38 27.18 -7.97 8.86
CA PRO A 38 27.14 -6.99 9.93
C PRO A 38 27.53 -5.58 9.46
N PHE A 39 26.90 -4.55 10.02
CA PHE A 39 27.16 -3.15 9.69
C PHE A 39 27.08 -2.28 10.95
N GLU A 40 28.13 -1.55 11.28
CA GLU A 40 28.17 -0.61 12.43
C GLU A 40 27.59 -1.16 13.76
N GLY A 41 27.88 -2.44 14.06
CA GLY A 41 27.38 -3.11 15.27
C GLY A 41 25.94 -3.63 15.18
N LYS A 42 25.26 -3.45 14.05
CA LYS A 42 23.99 -4.08 13.71
C LYS A 42 24.24 -5.44 13.04
N ILE A 43 23.29 -6.36 13.23
CA ILE A 43 23.29 -7.71 12.65
C ILE A 43 21.89 -8.05 12.11
N GLY A 44 21.80 -9.00 11.17
CA GLY A 44 20.50 -9.48 10.68
C GLY A 44 19.71 -8.40 9.94
N SER A 45 18.39 -8.35 10.18
CA SER A 45 17.47 -7.40 9.53
C SER A 45 17.89 -5.94 9.72
N ASP A 46 18.41 -5.59 10.90
CA ASP A 46 18.84 -4.22 11.20
C ASP A 46 20.06 -3.84 10.36
N ALA A 47 21.00 -4.78 10.16
CA ALA A 47 22.16 -4.56 9.29
C ALA A 47 21.72 -4.40 7.83
N LYS A 48 20.79 -5.24 7.37
CA LYS A 48 20.21 -5.14 6.02
C LYS A 48 19.55 -3.78 5.79
N ALA A 49 18.78 -3.30 6.77
CA ALA A 49 18.16 -1.98 6.68
C ALA A 49 19.20 -0.85 6.57
N GLN A 50 20.32 -0.93 7.31
CA GLN A 50 21.40 0.05 7.20
C GLN A 50 22.11 -0.04 5.84
N TRP A 51 22.43 -1.25 5.35
CA TRP A 51 23.02 -1.43 4.03
C TRP A 51 22.12 -0.94 2.90
N ASN A 52 20.80 -1.06 3.03
CA ASN A 52 19.86 -0.49 2.06
C ASN A 52 19.80 1.04 2.13
N LYS A 53 20.07 1.63 3.30
CA LYS A 53 20.08 3.09 3.51
C LYS A 53 21.38 3.72 2.99
N TYR A 54 22.51 3.05 3.21
CA TYR A 54 23.84 3.46 2.77
C TYR A 54 24.35 2.49 1.70
N ASP A 55 23.56 2.35 0.63
CA ASP A 55 23.76 1.35 -0.42
C ASP A 55 25.07 1.50 -1.18
N ILE A 56 25.56 2.74 -1.34
CA ILE A 56 26.85 3.09 -1.97
C ILE A 56 28.04 2.51 -1.18
N GLU A 57 27.90 2.30 0.12
CA GLU A 57 28.97 1.74 0.96
C GLU A 57 29.06 0.22 0.84
N ARG A 58 28.11 -0.42 0.16
CA ARG A 58 28.09 -1.88 0.03
C ARG A 58 29.30 -2.35 -0.79
N PRO A 59 29.99 -3.41 -0.33
CA PRO A 59 31.12 -3.99 -1.07
C PRO A 59 30.79 -4.45 -2.50
N ASP A 60 29.53 -4.80 -2.78
CA ASP A 60 29.04 -5.25 -4.09
C ASP A 60 28.33 -4.16 -4.91
N TYR A 61 28.37 -2.89 -4.50
CA TYR A 61 27.58 -1.81 -5.09
C TYR A 61 27.71 -1.72 -6.62
N ASP A 62 28.93 -1.71 -7.16
CA ASP A 62 29.17 -1.57 -8.60
C ASP A 62 28.46 -2.68 -9.39
N LYS A 63 28.61 -3.93 -8.96
CA LYS A 63 27.97 -5.09 -9.60
C LYS A 63 26.47 -5.12 -9.39
N TYR A 64 25.99 -4.63 -8.24
CA TYR A 64 24.58 -4.51 -7.97
C TYR A 64 23.94 -3.54 -8.97
N VAL A 65 24.54 -2.36 -9.15
CA VAL A 65 24.06 -1.30 -10.06
C VAL A 65 24.12 -1.74 -11.52
N GLU A 66 25.20 -2.39 -11.97
CA GLU A 66 25.30 -2.93 -13.33
C GLU A 66 24.12 -3.84 -13.71
N LYS A 67 23.62 -4.62 -12.75
CA LYS A 67 22.48 -5.54 -12.97
C LYS A 67 21.12 -4.85 -12.89
N MET A 68 21.03 -3.62 -12.39
CA MET A 68 19.75 -2.93 -12.22
C MET A 68 19.09 -2.60 -13.56
N ASP A 69 19.85 -2.12 -14.53
CA ASP A 69 19.31 -1.79 -15.86
C ASP A 69 18.75 -3.04 -16.56
N ASP A 70 19.41 -4.18 -16.41
CA ASP A 70 18.94 -5.43 -17.01
C ASP A 70 17.71 -5.99 -16.29
N ARG A 71 17.64 -5.84 -14.95
CA ARG A 71 16.43 -6.17 -14.18
C ARG A 71 15.25 -5.32 -14.61
N LEU A 72 15.44 -3.99 -14.75
CA LEU A 72 14.39 -3.08 -15.21
C LEU A 72 13.84 -3.49 -16.58
N LYS A 73 14.70 -3.87 -17.53
CA LYS A 73 14.26 -4.36 -18.86
C LYS A 73 13.47 -5.67 -18.78
N ILE A 74 13.80 -6.54 -17.84
CA ILE A 74 13.08 -7.81 -17.63
C ILE A 74 11.73 -7.51 -16.99
N ASP A 75 11.70 -6.69 -15.94
CA ASP A 75 10.48 -6.30 -15.24
C ASP A 75 9.51 -5.59 -16.19
N GLU A 76 9.99 -4.66 -17.03
CA GLU A 76 9.17 -4.02 -18.07
C GLU A 76 8.60 -5.02 -19.07
N ARG A 77 9.32 -6.09 -19.39
CA ARG A 77 8.84 -7.15 -20.29
C ARG A 77 7.77 -7.98 -19.62
N ILE A 78 7.99 -8.40 -18.38
CA ILE A 78 7.02 -9.16 -17.58
C ILE A 78 5.74 -8.34 -17.42
N MET A 79 5.82 -7.05 -17.08
CA MET A 79 4.64 -6.18 -16.95
C MET A 79 3.83 -6.04 -18.25
N LYS A 80 4.49 -6.09 -19.41
CA LYS A 80 3.82 -6.11 -20.72
C LYS A 80 3.19 -7.47 -21.02
N GLU A 81 3.90 -8.56 -20.73
CA GLU A 81 3.42 -9.94 -20.96
C GLU A 81 2.27 -10.32 -20.01
N GLU A 82 2.31 -9.87 -18.76
CA GLU A 82 1.25 -10.06 -17.75
C GLU A 82 0.05 -9.11 -17.96
N GLY A 83 0.10 -8.21 -18.94
CA GLY A 83 -1.01 -7.30 -19.28
C GLY A 83 -1.28 -6.21 -18.24
N ILE A 84 -0.46 -6.09 -17.19
CA ILE A 84 -0.64 -5.13 -16.09
C ILE A 84 -0.65 -3.68 -16.59
N LEU A 85 0.11 -3.37 -17.65
CA LEU A 85 0.11 -2.02 -18.22
C LEU A 85 -1.21 -1.69 -18.91
N GLU A 86 -1.78 -2.63 -19.66
CA GLU A 86 -3.07 -2.49 -20.33
C GLU A 86 -4.22 -2.42 -19.31
N GLU A 87 -4.15 -3.25 -18.26
CA GLU A 87 -5.12 -3.24 -17.16
C GLU A 87 -5.08 -1.90 -16.40
N ASN A 88 -3.91 -1.34 -16.14
CA ASN A 88 -3.80 -0.02 -15.49
C ASN A 88 -4.36 1.12 -16.34
N GLU A 89 -4.20 1.07 -17.66
CA GLU A 89 -4.77 2.07 -18.57
C GLU A 89 -6.29 1.94 -18.68
N SER A 90 -6.82 0.72 -18.82
CA SER A 90 -8.26 0.47 -18.88
C SER A 90 -8.96 0.87 -17.58
N LEU A 91 -8.40 0.48 -16.41
CA LEU A 91 -8.90 0.90 -15.10
C LEU A 91 -8.93 2.43 -14.95
N LYS A 92 -7.91 3.16 -15.43
CA LYS A 92 -7.92 4.64 -15.43
C LYS A 92 -9.05 5.20 -16.30
N THR A 93 -9.33 4.60 -17.45
CA THR A 93 -10.45 5.04 -18.29
C THR A 93 -11.79 4.76 -17.63
N ASP A 94 -11.95 3.58 -17.00
CA ASP A 94 -13.17 3.16 -16.32
C ASP A 94 -13.47 4.03 -15.09
N ILE A 95 -12.44 4.42 -14.32
CA ILE A 95 -12.61 5.38 -13.21
C ILE A 95 -13.12 6.73 -13.72
N ASN A 96 -12.58 7.23 -14.85
CA ASN A 96 -12.99 8.50 -15.42
C ASN A 96 -14.41 8.48 -16.01
N THR A 97 -14.84 7.36 -16.59
CA THR A 97 -16.21 7.18 -17.10
C THR A 97 -17.19 7.09 -15.93
N VAL A 98 -16.91 6.25 -14.93
CA VAL A 98 -17.72 6.11 -13.70
C VAL A 98 -17.85 7.45 -12.98
N ALA A 99 -16.77 8.23 -12.85
CA ALA A 99 -16.83 9.56 -12.23
C ALA A 99 -17.77 10.53 -12.98
N LYS A 100 -17.80 10.47 -14.31
CA LYS A 100 -18.72 11.28 -15.13
C LYS A 100 -20.17 10.82 -14.98
N GLU A 101 -20.39 9.52 -14.88
CA GLU A 101 -21.71 8.93 -14.67
C GLU A 101 -22.26 9.26 -13.28
N ASN A 102 -21.44 9.13 -12.23
CA ASN A 102 -21.81 9.54 -10.87
C ASN A 102 -22.24 11.01 -10.81
N LYS A 103 -21.49 11.92 -11.46
CA LYS A 103 -21.86 13.35 -11.53
C LYS A 103 -23.17 13.61 -12.28
N LYS A 104 -23.55 12.74 -13.24
CA LYS A 104 -24.85 12.84 -13.92
C LYS A 104 -25.98 12.30 -13.03
N LEU A 105 -25.74 11.19 -12.34
CA LEU A 105 -26.68 10.59 -11.41
C LEU A 105 -26.99 11.53 -10.23
N GLU A 106 -25.97 12.17 -9.63
CA GLU A 106 -26.14 13.18 -8.58
C GLU A 106 -27.10 14.31 -9.03
N LYS A 107 -26.94 14.80 -10.27
CA LYS A 107 -27.84 15.84 -10.83
C LYS A 107 -29.26 15.34 -11.08
N GLN A 108 -29.42 14.05 -11.38
CA GLN A 108 -30.74 13.45 -11.56
C GLN A 108 -31.42 13.23 -10.21
N ILE A 109 -30.67 12.80 -9.20
CA ILE A 109 -31.12 12.64 -7.82
C ILE A 109 -31.62 13.99 -7.28
N GLU A 110 -30.83 15.07 -7.41
CA GLU A 110 -31.24 16.41 -6.95
C GLU A 110 -32.54 16.91 -7.63
N LYS A 111 -32.73 16.59 -8.92
CA LYS A 111 -33.97 16.92 -9.64
C LYS A 111 -35.16 16.11 -9.14
N LEU A 112 -34.96 14.81 -8.91
CA LEU A 112 -36.00 13.92 -8.40
C LEU A 112 -36.41 14.32 -6.97
N GLU A 113 -35.45 14.69 -6.12
CA GLU A 113 -35.72 15.22 -4.77
C GLU A 113 -36.56 16.50 -4.83
N LYS A 114 -36.22 17.44 -5.72
CA LYS A 114 -37.04 18.66 -5.92
C LYS A 114 -38.46 18.35 -6.38
N MET A 115 -38.62 17.42 -7.33
CA MET A 115 -39.94 16.99 -7.80
C MET A 115 -40.73 16.26 -6.72
N GLN A 116 -40.10 15.42 -5.90
CA GLN A 116 -40.73 14.78 -4.74
C GLN A 116 -41.19 15.82 -3.72
N LEU A 117 -40.35 16.80 -3.42
CA LEU A 117 -40.66 17.88 -2.49
C LEU A 117 -41.87 18.72 -2.99
N ASP A 118 -41.93 19.01 -4.28
CA ASP A 118 -43.05 19.75 -4.88
C ASP A 118 -44.35 18.92 -4.88
N LEU A 119 -44.28 17.62 -5.18
CA LEU A 119 -45.42 16.71 -5.10
C LEU A 119 -45.94 16.53 -3.67
N VAL A 120 -45.06 16.46 -2.66
CA VAL A 120 -45.46 16.41 -1.24
C VAL A 120 -46.16 17.71 -0.84
N LYS A 121 -45.65 18.87 -1.26
CA LYS A 121 -46.32 20.17 -1.03
C LYS A 121 -47.69 20.25 -1.72
N GLU A 122 -47.84 19.65 -2.90
CA GLU A 122 -49.13 19.56 -3.59
C GLU A 122 -50.08 18.55 -2.95
N ALA A 123 -49.56 17.45 -2.39
CA ALA A 123 -50.33 16.48 -1.61
C ALA A 123 -50.81 17.06 -0.28
N ASP A 124 -49.98 17.86 0.41
CA ASP A 124 -50.35 18.60 1.64
C ASP A 124 -51.42 19.68 1.36
N LYS A 125 -51.39 20.31 0.19
CA LYS A 125 -52.45 21.23 -0.26
C LYS A 125 -53.76 20.51 -0.58
N LYS A 126 -53.70 19.24 -1.00
CA LYS A 126 -54.89 18.39 -1.19
C LYS A 126 -55.39 17.78 0.12
N SER A 127 -54.53 17.53 1.12
CA SER A 127 -54.94 17.03 2.44
C SER A 127 -55.66 18.08 3.30
N GLN A 128 -55.39 19.38 3.10
CA GLN A 128 -56.18 20.46 3.72
C GLN A 128 -57.65 20.54 3.25
N VAL A 129 -58.06 19.77 2.23
CA VAL A 129 -59.47 19.74 1.76
C VAL A 129 -60.28 18.56 2.34
N THR A 130 -59.65 17.57 2.98
CA THR A 130 -60.35 16.56 3.79
C THR A 130 -59.71 16.46 5.16
N GLY A 131 -60.22 17.28 6.09
CA GLY A 131 -59.72 17.37 7.44
C GLY A 131 -59.70 16.02 8.16
N VAL A 132 -58.49 15.50 8.39
CA VAL A 132 -58.18 14.64 9.54
C VAL A 132 -56.81 15.10 10.05
N LYS A 133 -56.79 15.52 11.32
CA LYS A 133 -55.56 15.84 12.05
C LYS A 133 -54.71 14.57 12.18
N LEU A 134 -53.46 14.62 11.76
CA LEU A 134 -52.45 13.65 12.19
C LEU A 134 -51.65 14.29 13.32
N ASP A 135 -51.74 13.67 14.47
CA ASP A 135 -50.97 14.00 15.66
C ASP A 135 -49.47 13.80 15.40
N GLU A 136 -48.70 14.62 16.12
CA GLU A 136 -47.25 14.75 16.14
C GLU A 136 -46.51 13.40 16.17
N VAL A 137 -45.81 13.07 15.07
CA VAL A 137 -44.80 12.00 15.07
C VAL A 137 -43.47 12.63 15.44
N VAL A 138 -43.03 12.37 16.66
CA VAL A 138 -41.68 12.64 17.13
C VAL A 138 -40.71 11.77 16.32
N VAL A 139 -39.87 12.41 15.51
CA VAL A 139 -38.75 11.74 14.83
C VAL A 139 -37.57 11.79 15.78
N GLU A 140 -37.21 10.65 16.36
CA GLU A 140 -35.95 10.48 17.08
C GLU A 140 -34.81 10.54 16.05
N GLU A 141 -33.88 11.49 16.21
CA GLU A 141 -32.74 11.65 15.31
C GLU A 141 -31.84 10.41 15.38
N LEU A 142 -31.68 9.71 14.25
CA LEU A 142 -30.67 8.66 14.13
C LEU A 142 -29.26 9.29 14.22
N PRO A 143 -28.35 8.71 15.00
CA PRO A 143 -27.01 9.26 15.17
C PRO A 143 -26.21 9.22 13.86
N PRO A 144 -25.20 10.09 13.70
CA PRO A 144 -24.39 10.14 12.50
C PRO A 144 -23.63 8.82 12.30
N TYR A 145 -23.66 8.29 11.07
CA TYR A 145 -22.87 7.12 10.69
C TYR A 145 -21.41 7.53 10.51
N ASP A 146 -20.52 7.01 11.36
CA ASP A 146 -19.10 7.32 11.38
C ASP A 146 -18.34 6.42 10.38
N VAL A 147 -17.74 7.02 9.34
CA VAL A 147 -17.07 6.28 8.24
C VAL A 147 -15.60 5.97 8.56
N HIS A 148 -15.21 6.01 9.84
CA HIS A 148 -13.82 5.90 10.27
C HIS A 148 -13.46 4.68 11.12
N GLU A 149 -14.31 3.64 11.19
CA GLU A 149 -13.86 2.36 11.75
C GLU A 149 -12.98 1.60 10.77
N GLY A 150 -11.68 1.67 11.09
CA GLY A 150 -10.60 1.04 10.39
C GLY A 150 -10.71 -0.49 10.35
N PHE A 151 -10.16 -0.98 9.26
CA PHE A 151 -9.71 -2.33 8.99
C PHE A 151 -8.90 -2.89 10.19
N GLU A 152 -9.54 -3.60 11.11
CA GLU A 152 -8.83 -4.45 12.06
C GLU A 152 -8.42 -5.75 11.36
N GLU A 153 -7.12 -5.84 11.06
CA GLU A 153 -6.44 -7.09 10.74
C GLU A 153 -6.67 -8.11 11.87
N LYS A 154 -7.45 -9.16 11.59
CA LYS A 154 -7.44 -10.37 12.41
C LYS A 154 -6.06 -11.01 12.35
N LYS A 155 -5.21 -10.70 13.33
CA LYS A 155 -4.06 -11.55 13.67
C LYS A 155 -4.57 -12.88 14.20
N SER A 156 -4.46 -13.90 13.35
CA SER A 156 -4.52 -15.30 13.73
C SER A 156 -3.44 -15.59 14.78
N LYS A 157 -3.85 -16.07 15.95
CA LYS A 157 -3.03 -16.83 16.89
C LYS A 157 -3.78 -18.13 17.12
N ASP A 158 -3.30 -19.18 16.46
CA ASP A 158 -3.33 -20.58 16.90
C ASP A 158 -2.00 -21.21 16.46
#